data_AF-A0A8S3J3Q0-F1
#
_entry.id   AF-A0A8S3J3Q0-F1
#
_cell.length_a   1.000
_cell.length_b   1.000
_cell.length_c   1.000
_cell.angle_alpha   90.00
_cell.angle_beta   90.00
_cell.angle_gamma   90.00
#
_symmetry.space_group_name_H-M   'P 1'
#
loop_
_entity.id
_entity.type
_entity.pdbx_description
1 polymer ?
#
loop_
_entity_poly.entity_id
_entity_poly.type
_entity_poly.pdbx_seq_one_letter_code
_entity_poly.pdbx_strand_id
1 'polypeptide(L)'
;MSTADEFIEPRSNRKRKRETNEGENPSMDTEQTRTAQFPQINAAELKDDTDSFRKVPIPAHRYTPLKDQWMKLYSPIVEYLHLQIRFNLKTRCVEIKTSDQTEDIQALQKAADFIKAFALGFDVEDALALIRLDDL
;
A
#
# COMPACT_ATOMS: atom_id res chain seq x y z
N MET A 1 0.79 1.64 49.37
CA MET A 1 0.55 1.95 47.94
C MET A 1 1.45 3.12 47.61
N SER A 2 2.48 3.03 46.75
CA SER A 2 2.77 2.04 45.71
C SER A 2 1.73 2.02 44.58
N THR A 3 2.07 2.67 43.48
CA THR A 3 2.30 2.05 42.15
C THR A 3 3.40 2.88 41.47
N ALA A 4 4.13 2.31 40.51
CA ALA A 4 5.30 2.93 39.86
C ALA A 4 4.93 3.62 38.54
N ASP A 5 5.84 4.47 38.05
CA ASP A 5 6.06 4.71 36.61
C ASP A 5 7.57 5.00 36.42
N GLU A 6 8.26 4.28 35.53
CA GLU A 6 9.73 4.32 35.39
C GLU A 6 10.12 4.87 34.01
N PHE A 7 10.49 6.14 33.97
CA PHE A 7 10.83 6.86 32.74
C PHE A 7 12.29 6.63 32.33
N ILE A 8 12.52 5.99 31.18
CA ILE A 8 13.85 5.66 30.66
C ILE A 8 14.42 6.82 29.82
N GLU A 9 15.56 7.36 30.22
CA GLU A 9 16.21 8.49 29.53
C GLU A 9 16.88 8.13 28.18
N PRO A 10 16.67 8.92 27.11
CA PRO A 10 17.42 8.78 25.85
C PRO A 10 18.82 9.43 25.95
N ARG A 11 19.88 8.61 26.06
CA ARG A 11 21.27 9.09 26.14
C ARG A 11 21.80 9.61 24.81
N SER A 12 21.86 10.94 24.68
CA SER A 12 22.38 11.66 23.52
C SER A 12 23.93 11.74 23.49
N ASN A 13 24.48 11.70 22.27
CA ASN A 13 25.80 12.19 21.83
C ASN A 13 27.08 11.82 22.62
N ARG A 14 28.01 11.14 21.92
CA ARG A 14 29.45 11.22 22.20
C ARG A 14 30.25 11.58 20.94
N LYS A 15 30.66 12.85 20.86
CA LYS A 15 31.72 13.31 19.94
C LYS A 15 33.01 12.51 20.18
N ARG A 16 33.79 12.24 19.12
CA ARG A 16 35.23 11.94 19.25
C ARG A 16 36.06 12.82 18.31
N LYS A 17 37.29 13.11 18.77
CA LYS A 17 38.21 14.15 18.27
C LYS A 17 39.18 13.54 17.23
N ARG A 18 39.72 14.37 16.33
CA ARG A 18 40.69 13.99 15.27
C ARG A 18 41.99 14.78 15.41
N GLU A 19 43.12 14.07 15.33
CA GLU A 19 44.51 14.48 14.96
C GLU A 19 45.31 13.14 14.95
N THR A 20 45.84 12.60 13.83
CA THR A 20 47.15 12.87 13.16
C THR A 20 48.37 12.82 14.08
N ASN A 21 49.51 12.21 13.75
CA ASN A 21 50.00 11.51 12.53
C ASN A 21 51.10 10.48 12.95
N GLU A 22 51.89 9.73 12.15
CA GLU A 22 52.22 9.60 10.70
C GLU A 22 51.87 8.15 10.20
N GLY A 23 52.32 7.54 9.07
CA GLY A 23 53.24 7.95 7.99
C GLY A 23 53.29 6.98 6.79
N GLU A 24 53.69 7.52 5.63
CA GLU A 24 54.10 6.89 4.33
C GLU A 24 53.19 5.87 3.60
N ASN A 25 52.79 6.29 2.38
CA ASN A 25 52.25 5.51 1.26
C ASN A 25 53.39 5.33 0.19
N PRO A 26 53.19 4.75 -1.02
CA PRO A 26 51.99 4.13 -1.58
C PRO A 26 52.20 2.76 -2.28
N SER A 27 51.09 2.12 -2.62
CA SER A 27 50.93 1.43 -3.91
C SER A 27 49.50 1.61 -4.39
N MET A 28 49.32 1.76 -5.70
CA MET A 28 47.98 1.83 -6.30
C MET A 28 47.33 0.45 -6.24
N ASP A 29 46.13 0.37 -5.68
CA ASP A 29 45.20 -0.72 -5.97
C ASP A 29 43.79 -0.15 -6.17
N THR A 30 42.94 -0.90 -6.85
CA THR A 30 41.75 -0.40 -7.56
C THR A 30 40.59 -0.12 -6.60
N GLU A 31 39.79 0.91 -6.89
CA GLU A 31 38.70 1.39 -6.02
C GLU A 31 37.61 0.33 -5.75
N GLN A 32 37.77 -0.43 -4.66
CA GLN A 32 36.72 -1.29 -4.14
C GLN A 32 35.66 -0.44 -3.43
N THR A 33 34.65 0.02 -4.17
CA THR A 33 33.43 0.60 -3.60
C THR A 33 32.82 -0.37 -2.58
N ARG A 34 32.75 0.07 -1.32
CA ARG A 34 32.20 -0.72 -0.19
C ARG A 34 30.68 -0.85 -0.29
N THR A 35 30.21 -1.70 -1.21
CA THR A 35 28.81 -2.08 -1.32
C THR A 35 28.35 -2.79 -0.05
N ALA A 36 27.24 -2.35 0.55
CA ALA A 36 26.68 -2.98 1.73
C ALA A 36 26.20 -4.41 1.40
N GLN A 37 26.82 -5.41 2.04
CA GLN A 37 26.38 -6.80 1.94
C GLN A 37 25.20 -7.04 2.88
N PHE A 38 23.99 -6.88 2.34
CA PHE A 38 22.77 -7.31 3.01
C PHE A 38 22.68 -8.85 3.00
N PRO A 39 22.23 -9.49 4.09
CA PRO A 39 21.97 -10.93 4.10
C PRO A 39 20.87 -11.27 3.09
N GLN A 40 20.99 -12.41 2.42
CA GLN A 40 19.99 -12.88 1.47
C GLN A 40 18.72 -13.31 2.22
N ILE A 41 17.63 -12.56 2.01
CA ILE A 41 16.30 -12.93 2.47
C ILE A 41 15.81 -14.20 1.77
N ASN A 42 15.19 -15.12 2.51
CA ASN A 42 14.63 -16.33 1.92
C ASN A 42 13.40 -15.99 1.09
N ALA A 43 13.33 -16.47 -0.15
CA ALA A 43 12.21 -16.17 -1.05
C ALA A 43 10.83 -16.68 -0.56
N ALA A 44 10.81 -17.62 0.40
CA ALA A 44 9.60 -18.07 1.09
C ALA A 44 9.08 -17.04 2.13
N GLU A 45 9.98 -16.24 2.69
CA GLU A 45 9.71 -15.23 3.74
C GLU A 45 9.36 -13.86 3.14
N LEU A 46 9.58 -13.69 1.82
CA LEU A 46 9.08 -12.56 1.03
C LEU A 46 7.70 -12.83 0.42
N LYS A 47 7.07 -13.97 0.73
CA LYS A 47 5.62 -14.15 0.56
C LYS A 47 4.89 -13.55 1.77
N ASP A 48 4.94 -12.22 1.84
CA ASP A 48 3.98 -11.45 2.63
C ASP A 48 2.56 -11.85 2.15
N ASP A 49 1.63 -12.11 3.08
CA ASP A 49 0.34 -12.73 2.74
C ASP A 49 -0.38 -11.91 1.66
N THR A 50 -0.86 -12.57 0.60
CA THR A 50 -1.31 -11.93 -0.66
C THR A 50 -2.66 -11.17 -0.56
N ASP A 51 -3.03 -10.79 0.65
CA ASP A 51 -4.17 -9.96 1.05
C ASP A 51 -3.96 -8.47 0.73
N SER A 52 -3.75 -8.18 -0.56
CA SER A 52 -3.63 -6.81 -1.06
C SER A 52 -4.92 -6.02 -0.78
N PHE A 53 -4.81 -5.04 0.11
CA PHE A 53 -5.92 -4.21 0.58
C PHE A 53 -5.85 -2.78 0.04
N ARG A 54 -6.98 -2.24 -0.40
CA ARG A 54 -7.11 -0.89 -0.96
C ARG A 54 -8.29 -0.17 -0.33
N LYS A 55 -8.12 1.11 0.02
CA LYS A 55 -9.17 1.94 0.64
C LYS A 55 -9.37 3.23 -0.15
N VAL A 56 -10.59 3.47 -0.61
CA VAL A 56 -10.97 4.65 -1.39
C VAL A 56 -11.91 5.54 -0.57
N PRO A 57 -11.52 6.77 -0.20
CA PRO A 57 -12.42 7.72 0.46
C PRO A 57 -13.44 8.28 -0.54
N ILE A 58 -14.71 8.40 -0.13
CA ILE A 58 -15.77 8.96 -0.97
C ILE A 58 -16.11 10.38 -0.50
N PRO A 59 -16.32 11.37 -1.40
CA PRO A 59 -16.73 12.72 -1.01
C PRO A 59 -18.14 12.81 -0.40
N ALA A 60 -18.35 13.83 0.43
CA ALA A 60 -19.59 14.00 1.18
C ALA A 60 -20.87 14.07 0.33
N HIS A 61 -20.79 14.69 -0.84
CA HIS A 61 -21.91 14.84 -1.76
C HIS A 61 -22.21 13.57 -2.59
N ARG A 62 -21.32 12.56 -2.59
CA ARG A 62 -21.52 11.30 -3.32
C ARG A 62 -22.08 10.16 -2.46
N TYR A 63 -22.26 10.32 -1.14
CA TYR A 63 -22.78 9.22 -0.30
C TYR A 63 -24.22 8.80 -0.61
N THR A 64 -25.08 9.72 -1.02
CA THR A 64 -26.46 9.41 -1.42
C THR A 64 -26.46 8.54 -2.68
N PRO A 65 -25.91 8.99 -3.83
CA PRO A 65 -25.84 8.14 -5.01
C PRO A 65 -25.00 6.87 -4.80
N LEU A 66 -23.96 6.88 -3.95
CA LEU A 66 -23.21 5.65 -3.61
C LEU A 66 -24.10 4.56 -2.99
N LYS A 67 -25.07 4.94 -2.14
CA LYS A 67 -26.02 3.99 -1.54
C LYS A 67 -27.03 3.51 -2.59
N ASP A 68 -27.64 4.46 -3.29
CA ASP A 68 -28.73 4.19 -4.23
C ASP A 68 -28.25 3.36 -5.43
N GLN A 69 -27.02 3.60 -5.89
CA GLN A 69 -26.35 2.88 -6.98
C GLN A 69 -25.39 1.78 -6.47
N TRP A 70 -25.34 1.48 -5.16
CA TRP A 70 -24.42 0.46 -4.61
C TRP A 70 -24.56 -0.88 -5.33
N MET A 71 -25.80 -1.27 -5.66
CA MET A 71 -26.10 -2.51 -6.38
C MET A 71 -25.47 -2.58 -7.78
N LYS A 72 -25.30 -1.43 -8.47
CA LYS A 72 -24.59 -1.34 -9.75
C LYS A 72 -23.06 -1.33 -9.59
N LEU A 73 -22.55 -0.98 -8.40
CA LEU A 73 -21.11 -0.87 -8.12
C LEU A 73 -20.49 -2.19 -7.63
N TYR A 74 -21.15 -2.94 -6.73
CA TYR A 74 -20.56 -4.18 -6.20
C TYR A 74 -20.55 -5.32 -7.22
N SER A 75 -21.62 -5.46 -8.02
CA SER A 75 -21.84 -6.54 -9.00
C SER A 75 -20.62 -6.76 -9.90
N PRO A 76 -20.14 -5.79 -10.70
CA PRO A 76 -18.99 -5.99 -11.59
C PRO A 76 -17.67 -6.28 -10.84
N ILE A 77 -17.52 -5.83 -9.60
CA ILE A 77 -16.32 -6.02 -8.79
C ILE A 77 -16.25 -7.43 -8.20
N VAL A 78 -17.39 -8.04 -7.89
CA VAL A 78 -17.48 -9.41 -7.39
C VAL A 78 -17.55 -10.42 -8.54
N GLU A 79 -18.30 -10.09 -9.61
CA GLU A 79 -18.58 -11.01 -10.72
C GLU A 79 -17.45 -11.12 -11.75
N TYR A 80 -16.74 -10.03 -12.07
CA TYR A 80 -15.66 -10.05 -13.07
C TYR A 80 -14.25 -10.04 -12.46
N LEU A 81 -14.08 -9.42 -11.29
CA LEU A 81 -12.77 -9.21 -10.65
C LEU A 81 -12.56 -10.10 -9.41
N HIS A 82 -13.61 -10.79 -8.93
CA HIS A 82 -13.61 -11.68 -7.77
C HIS A 82 -12.98 -11.07 -6.49
N LEU A 83 -13.18 -9.76 -6.29
CA LEU A 83 -12.68 -9.01 -5.14
C LEU A 83 -13.72 -8.95 -4.02
N GLN A 84 -13.25 -8.95 -2.77
CA GLN A 84 -14.10 -8.63 -1.63
C GLN A 84 -14.24 -7.11 -1.48
N ILE A 85 -15.47 -6.62 -1.40
CA ILE A 85 -15.78 -5.18 -1.30
C ILE A 85 -16.72 -4.89 -0.14
N ARG A 86 -16.42 -3.82 0.62
CA ARG A 86 -17.20 -3.38 1.79
C ARG A 86 -17.31 -1.86 1.83
N PHE A 87 -18.51 -1.31 2.01
CA PHE A 87 -18.69 0.13 2.26
C PHE A 87 -18.75 0.42 3.77
N ASN A 88 -17.76 1.16 4.26
CA ASN A 88 -17.66 1.53 5.67
C ASN A 88 -18.38 2.87 5.92
N LEU A 89 -19.65 2.81 6.32
CA LEU A 89 -20.50 3.98 6.60
C LEU A 89 -19.94 4.94 7.66
N LYS A 90 -19.09 4.47 8.60
CA LYS A 90 -18.51 5.31 9.67
C LYS A 90 -17.29 6.10 9.19
N THR A 91 -16.33 5.44 8.53
CA THR A 91 -15.14 6.13 7.97
C THR A 91 -15.43 6.75 6.60
N ARG A 92 -16.56 6.39 5.99
CA ARG A 92 -17.11 6.91 4.73
C ARG A 92 -16.19 6.61 3.53
N CYS A 93 -15.63 5.41 3.56
CA CYS A 93 -14.73 4.87 2.55
C CYS A 93 -15.24 3.52 2.05
N VAL A 94 -14.88 3.18 0.82
CA VAL A 94 -15.00 1.81 0.32
C VAL A 94 -13.67 1.10 0.55
N GLU A 95 -13.77 -0.14 1.03
CA GLU A 95 -12.66 -1.01 1.41
C GLU A 95 -12.70 -2.23 0.48
N ILE A 96 -11.59 -2.49 -0.22
CA ILE A 96 -11.44 -3.52 -1.26
C ILE A 96 -10.29 -4.44 -0.86
N LYS A 97 -10.45 -5.75 -1.01
CA LYS A 97 -9.46 -6.77 -0.70
C LYS A 97 -9.44 -7.82 -1.81
N THR A 98 -8.26 -8.34 -2.14
CA THR A 98 -8.14 -9.59 -2.91
C THR A 98 -8.80 -10.77 -2.21
N SER A 99 -9.10 -11.82 -2.98
CA SER A 99 -9.54 -13.12 -2.47
C SER A 99 -8.71 -14.24 -3.11
N ASP A 100 -8.84 -15.46 -2.58
CA ASP A 100 -8.19 -16.66 -3.13
C ASP A 100 -8.71 -17.05 -4.54
N GLN A 101 -9.66 -16.28 -5.10
CA GLN A 101 -10.22 -16.42 -6.44
C GLN A 101 -9.84 -15.24 -7.36
N THR A 102 -9.03 -14.28 -6.89
CA THR A 102 -8.55 -13.15 -7.70
C THR A 102 -7.28 -13.55 -8.46
N GLU A 103 -7.38 -13.88 -9.74
CA GLU A 103 -6.23 -14.28 -10.57
C GLU A 103 -5.38 -13.10 -11.07
N ASP A 104 -6.00 -11.94 -11.37
CA ASP A 104 -5.31 -10.75 -11.88
C ASP A 104 -4.84 -9.80 -10.75
N ILE A 105 -3.53 -9.54 -10.72
CA ILE A 105 -2.89 -8.58 -9.80
C ILE A 105 -3.40 -7.15 -10.03
N GLN A 106 -3.75 -6.78 -11.27
CA GLN A 106 -4.27 -5.45 -11.60
C GLN A 106 -5.75 -5.27 -11.23
N ALA A 107 -6.49 -6.34 -10.95
CA ALA A 107 -7.91 -6.29 -10.59
C ALA A 107 -8.20 -5.31 -9.45
N LEU A 108 -7.38 -5.33 -8.40
CA LEU A 108 -7.51 -4.45 -7.25
C LEU A 108 -7.32 -2.97 -7.62
N GLN A 109 -6.44 -2.67 -8.58
CA GLN A 109 -6.21 -1.32 -9.07
C GLN A 109 -7.38 -0.85 -9.96
N LYS A 110 -7.87 -1.70 -10.87
CA LYS A 110 -9.05 -1.44 -11.72
C LYS A 110 -10.29 -1.14 -10.87
N ALA A 111 -10.59 -1.96 -9.88
CA ALA A 111 -11.70 -1.73 -8.94
C ALA A 111 -11.54 -0.44 -8.13
N ALA A 112 -10.30 -0.12 -7.71
CA ALA A 112 -10.03 1.12 -6.99
C ALA A 112 -10.22 2.36 -7.88
N ASP A 113 -9.85 2.30 -9.16
CA ASP A 113 -10.00 3.41 -10.11
C ASP A 113 -11.44 3.56 -10.61
N PHE A 114 -12.19 2.47 -10.79
CA PHE A 114 -13.64 2.47 -11.00
C PHE A 114 -14.39 3.20 -9.86
N ILE A 115 -14.05 2.89 -8.60
CA ILE A 115 -14.65 3.56 -7.44
C ILE A 115 -14.17 5.02 -7.33
N LYS A 116 -12.93 5.36 -7.71
CA LYS A 116 -12.47 6.75 -7.81
C LYS A 116 -13.21 7.54 -8.89
N ALA A 117 -13.47 6.96 -10.07
CA ALA A 117 -14.25 7.60 -11.11
C ALA A 117 -15.66 7.95 -10.59
N PHE A 118 -16.31 6.99 -9.94
CA PHE A 118 -17.58 7.25 -9.25
C PHE A 118 -17.46 8.34 -8.15
N ALA A 119 -16.36 8.37 -7.40
CA ALA A 119 -16.10 9.38 -6.37
C ALA A 119 -15.85 10.79 -6.96
N LEU A 120 -15.26 10.87 -8.15
CA LEU A 120 -14.98 12.11 -8.89
C LEU A 120 -16.20 12.69 -9.60
N GLY A 121 -17.28 11.92 -9.75
CA GLY A 121 -18.56 12.38 -10.28
C GLY A 121 -19.05 11.65 -11.52
N PHE A 122 -18.24 10.79 -12.15
CA PHE A 122 -18.63 9.98 -13.32
C PHE A 122 -19.81 9.07 -12.99
N ASP A 123 -20.62 8.75 -14.00
CA ASP A 123 -21.68 7.76 -13.86
C ASP A 123 -21.14 6.34 -13.86
N VAL A 124 -21.89 5.42 -13.23
CA VAL A 124 -21.47 4.02 -13.05
C VAL A 124 -21.31 3.30 -14.39
N GLU A 125 -22.10 3.68 -15.38
CA GLU A 125 -22.13 3.04 -16.71
C GLU A 125 -20.96 3.49 -17.60
N ASP A 126 -20.48 4.73 -17.44
CA ASP A 126 -19.21 5.18 -18.04
C ASP A 126 -18.02 4.52 -17.33
N ALA A 127 -18.03 4.52 -15.99
CA ALA A 127 -16.96 3.96 -15.18
C ALA A 127 -16.75 2.46 -15.45
N LEU A 128 -17.80 1.71 -15.79
CA LEU A 128 -17.73 0.29 -16.17
C LEU A 128 -16.78 0.02 -17.34
N ALA A 129 -16.47 1.01 -18.18
CA ALA A 129 -15.43 0.88 -19.20
C ALA A 129 -14.06 0.49 -18.61
N LEU A 130 -13.71 0.99 -17.42
CA LEU A 130 -12.45 0.71 -16.72
C LEU A 130 -12.31 -0.75 -16.24
N ILE A 131 -13.39 -1.53 -16.27
CA ILE A 131 -13.39 -2.98 -15.95
C ILE A 131 -13.46 -3.82 -17.24
N ARG A 132 -13.82 -3.22 -18.38
CA ARG A 132 -14.01 -3.89 -19.68
C ARG A 132 -12.88 -3.69 -20.68
N LEU A 133 -11.96 -2.75 -20.43
CA LEU A 133 -10.97 -2.31 -21.42
C LEU A 133 -9.71 -3.20 -21.52
N ASP A 134 -9.60 -4.26 -20.73
CA ASP A 134 -8.42 -5.14 -20.69
C ASP A 134 -8.40 -6.24 -21.78
N ASP A 135 -9.51 -6.46 -22.48
CA ASP A 135 -9.62 -7.47 -23.56
C ASP A 135 -9.25 -6.88 -24.95
N LEU A 136 -8.24 -5.99 -25.04
CA LEU A 136 -7.85 -5.27 -26.27
C LEU A 136 -6.33 -5.24 -26.55
#